data_AF-A0A532CAP6-F1
#
_entry.id   AF-A0A532CAP6-F1
#
_cell.length_a   1.000
_cell.length_b   1.000
_cell.length_c   1.000
_cell.angle_alpha   90.00
_cell.angle_beta   90.00
_cell.angle_gamma   90.00
#
_symmetry.space_group_name_H-M   'P 1'
#
loop_
_entity.id
_entity.type
_entity.pdbx_description
1 polymer ?
#
loop_
_entity_poly.entity_id
_entity_poly.type
_entity_poly.pdbx_seq_one_letter_code
_entity_poly.pdbx_strand_id
1 'polypeptide(L)'
;MKVSILAAVLAAPLLFFQPVWAHTDASLDAIPSPHGGQVRAAGPYHLELIAKNGALVLHVTDHAWKEIRTEGGEGKATIQQGKSGSKITVKLEPSQQNMLMGNGEFQVTPETVIVVFVKLPEQEAYGAKFTPLKPKTVGAGKKVGDGHHHDHDLQHQHH
;
A
#
# COMPACT_ATOMS: atom_id res chain seq x y z
N MET A 1 46.21 -42.01 -9.32
CA MET A 1 45.85 -40.80 -8.52
C MET A 1 44.94 -39.92 -9.37
N LYS A 2 44.05 -39.17 -8.73
CA LYS A 2 42.78 -38.62 -9.22
C LYS A 2 42.80 -37.91 -10.59
N VAL A 3 41.73 -38.15 -11.36
CA VAL A 3 41.36 -37.47 -12.62
C VAL A 3 40.87 -36.06 -12.30
N SER A 4 41.42 -35.04 -12.97
CA SER A 4 40.89 -33.66 -12.87
C SER A 4 40.17 -33.28 -14.16
N ILE A 5 38.85 -33.15 -14.03
CA ILE A 5 37.89 -32.69 -15.03
C ILE A 5 37.98 -31.16 -15.10
N LEU A 6 38.32 -30.61 -16.28
CA LEU A 6 38.06 -29.20 -16.58
C LEU A 6 36.63 -29.09 -17.16
N ALA A 7 35.69 -28.62 -16.35
CA ALA A 7 34.39 -28.16 -16.83
C ALA A 7 34.31 -26.65 -16.58
N ALA A 8 34.50 -25.87 -17.66
CA ALA A 8 34.26 -24.44 -17.67
C ALA A 8 32.74 -24.20 -17.77
N VAL A 9 32.10 -23.81 -16.67
CA VAL A 9 30.73 -23.30 -16.69
C VAL A 9 30.79 -21.78 -16.58
N LEU A 10 30.59 -21.12 -17.71
CA LEU A 10 30.45 -19.67 -17.80
C LEU A 10 29.08 -19.29 -17.23
N ALA A 11 29.04 -18.82 -15.99
CA ALA A 11 27.82 -18.34 -15.33
C ALA A 11 27.45 -16.95 -15.85
N ALA A 12 26.30 -16.84 -16.53
CA ALA A 12 25.71 -15.55 -16.91
C ALA A 12 25.05 -14.88 -15.70
N PRO A 13 25.35 -13.61 -15.38
CA PRO A 13 24.63 -12.91 -14.32
C PRO A 13 23.26 -12.47 -14.83
N LEU A 14 22.18 -13.09 -14.34
CA LEU A 14 20.83 -12.56 -14.49
C LEU A 14 20.72 -11.28 -13.63
N LEU A 15 20.78 -10.12 -14.29
CA LEU A 15 20.33 -8.85 -13.72
C LEU A 15 18.80 -8.91 -13.54
N PHE A 16 18.37 -9.32 -12.36
CA PHE A 16 16.98 -9.22 -11.95
C PHE A 16 16.63 -7.74 -11.71
N PHE A 17 16.09 -7.07 -12.73
CA PHE A 17 15.36 -5.81 -12.53
C PHE A 17 14.07 -6.13 -11.76
N GLN A 18 14.10 -6.01 -10.44
CA GLN A 18 12.89 -6.10 -9.64
C GLN A 18 12.11 -4.79 -9.79
N PRO A 19 10.83 -4.81 -10.19
CA PRO A 19 10.04 -3.60 -10.25
C PRO A 19 9.79 -3.06 -8.84
N VAL A 20 10.17 -1.80 -8.59
CA VAL A 20 9.82 -1.05 -7.38
C VAL A 20 8.33 -0.69 -7.46
N TRP A 21 7.46 -1.67 -7.22
CA TRP A 21 6.00 -1.50 -7.20
C TRP A 21 5.42 -1.58 -5.79
N ALA A 22 6.26 -1.55 -4.75
CA ALA A 22 5.83 -1.77 -3.36
C ALA A 22 5.00 -0.62 -2.76
N HIS A 23 5.03 0.59 -3.35
CA HIS A 23 4.34 1.76 -2.80
C HIS A 23 3.07 2.20 -3.53
N THR A 24 2.58 1.43 -4.50
CA THR A 24 1.27 1.76 -5.07
C THR A 24 0.19 1.44 -4.05
N ASP A 25 -0.85 2.27 -3.96
CA ASP A 25 -2.02 2.00 -3.12
C ASP A 25 -2.62 0.61 -3.39
N ALA A 26 -2.63 0.18 -4.66
CA ALA A 26 -3.10 -1.15 -5.05
C ALA A 26 -2.23 -2.28 -4.50
N SER A 27 -0.90 -2.11 -4.51
CA SER A 27 0.04 -3.07 -3.90
C SER A 27 -0.15 -3.14 -2.39
N LEU A 28 -0.30 -2.00 -1.72
CA LEU A 28 -0.53 -1.94 -0.27
C LEU A 28 -1.90 -2.49 0.12
N ASP A 29 -2.93 -2.29 -0.69
CA ASP A 29 -4.26 -2.87 -0.48
C ASP A 29 -4.25 -4.41 -0.65
N ALA A 30 -3.30 -4.98 -1.40
CA ALA A 30 -3.16 -6.43 -1.58
C ALA A 30 -2.49 -7.14 -0.38
N ILE A 31 -1.81 -6.40 0.49
CA ILE A 31 -1.14 -6.96 1.67
C ILE A 31 -2.15 -7.04 2.83
N PRO A 32 -2.25 -8.18 3.54
CA PRO A 32 -3.02 -8.25 4.78
C PRO A 32 -2.51 -7.23 5.78
N SER A 33 -3.40 -6.39 6.30
CA SER A 33 -3.05 -5.39 7.30
C SER A 33 -2.98 -6.02 8.69
N PRO A 34 -1.97 -5.70 9.52
CA PRO A 34 -1.78 -6.34 10.83
C PRO A 34 -2.98 -6.21 11.78
N HIS A 35 -3.72 -5.09 11.72
CA HIS A 35 -4.83 -4.78 12.63
C HIS A 35 -6.19 -4.69 11.91
N GLY A 36 -6.26 -5.11 10.64
CA GLY A 36 -7.49 -5.07 9.83
C GLY A 36 -7.83 -3.67 9.29
N GLY A 37 -6.90 -2.72 9.33
CA GLY A 37 -7.04 -1.38 8.76
C GLY A 37 -6.66 -1.30 7.28
N GLN A 38 -6.61 -0.08 6.75
CA GLN A 38 -6.02 0.21 5.44
C GLN A 38 -4.60 0.77 5.62
N VAL A 39 -3.63 0.21 4.90
CA VAL A 39 -2.24 0.66 4.97
C VAL A 39 -1.93 1.63 3.84
N ARG A 40 -1.23 2.72 4.16
CA ARG A 40 -0.67 3.66 3.18
C ARG A 40 0.76 4.02 3.54
N ALA A 41 1.61 4.18 2.53
CA ALA A 41 2.94 4.75 2.72
C ALA A 41 2.84 6.28 2.87
N ALA A 42 3.57 6.84 3.83
CA ALA A 42 3.64 8.27 4.08
C ALA A 42 5.06 8.64 4.50
N GLY A 43 5.87 9.14 3.57
CA GLY A 43 7.30 9.38 3.81
C GLY A 43 7.99 8.13 4.32
N PRO A 44 8.68 8.15 5.49
CA PRO A 44 9.39 7.02 6.06
C PRO A 44 8.48 5.98 6.75
N TYR A 45 7.16 6.16 6.71
CA TYR A 45 6.22 5.37 7.48
C TYR A 45 5.30 4.52 6.61
N HIS A 46 4.90 3.37 7.15
CA HIS A 46 3.62 2.76 6.86
C HIS A 46 2.61 3.16 7.94
N LEU A 47 1.52 3.76 7.49
CA LEU A 47 0.40 4.17 8.33
C LEU A 47 -0.76 3.20 8.09
N GLU A 48 -1.20 2.52 9.15
CA GLU A 48 -2.39 1.68 9.11
C GLU A 48 -3.55 2.40 9.80
N LEU A 49 -4.61 2.70 9.05
CA LEU A 49 -5.81 3.36 9.56
C LEU A 49 -6.95 2.36 9.75
N ILE A 50 -7.44 2.24 10.99
CA ILE A 50 -8.70 1.59 11.33
C ILE A 50 -9.75 2.70 11.51
N ALA A 51 -10.73 2.73 10.61
CA ALA A 51 -11.80 3.71 10.64
C ALA A 51 -13.13 3.03 10.97
N LYS A 52 -13.73 3.43 12.09
CA LYS A 52 -15.09 3.05 12.51
C LYS A 52 -15.93 4.30 12.66
N ASN A 53 -17.26 4.15 12.73
CA ASN A 53 -18.14 5.28 13.02
C ASN A 53 -17.71 5.94 14.34
N GLY A 54 -17.41 7.24 14.28
CA GLY A 54 -16.98 8.06 15.41
C GLY A 54 -15.63 7.73 16.05
N ALA A 55 -14.82 6.85 15.48
CA ALA A 55 -13.51 6.48 16.04
C ALA A 55 -12.46 6.16 14.96
N LEU A 56 -11.27 6.72 15.12
CA LEU A 56 -10.08 6.44 14.31
C LEU A 56 -8.96 5.91 15.20
N VAL A 57 -8.28 4.87 14.72
CA VAL A 57 -7.00 4.39 15.27
C VAL A 57 -6.00 4.34 14.13
N LEU A 58 -4.84 4.94 14.34
CA LEU A 58 -3.74 4.96 13.38
C LEU A 58 -2.52 4.29 14.02
N HIS A 59 -2.05 3.21 13.42
CA HIS A 59 -0.76 2.60 13.80
C HIS A 59 0.35 3.12 12.90
N VAL A 60 1.52 3.36 13.51
CA VAL A 60 2.71 3.85 12.81
C VAL A 60 3.80 2.79 12.84
N THR A 61 4.33 2.45 11.66
CA THR A 61 5.46 1.52 11.51
C THR A 61 6.46 2.07 10.50
N ASP A 62 7.70 1.59 10.52
CA ASP A 62 8.65 1.82 9.44
C ASP A 62 8.33 0.93 8.22
N HIS A 63 9.10 1.09 7.14
CA HIS A 63 8.93 0.27 5.94
C HIS A 63 9.25 -1.22 6.14
N ALA A 64 9.92 -1.59 7.24
CA ALA A 64 10.18 -2.96 7.65
C ALA A 64 9.12 -3.50 8.64
N TRP A 65 7.99 -2.79 8.81
CA TRP A 65 6.89 -3.14 9.72
C TRP A 65 7.26 -3.13 11.21
N LYS A 66 8.34 -2.45 11.58
CA LYS A 66 8.69 -2.24 12.98
C LYS A 66 7.86 -1.09 13.55
N GLU A 67 7.28 -1.30 14.72
CA GLU A 67 6.52 -0.29 15.45
C GLU A 67 7.36 0.96 15.73
N ILE A 68 6.80 2.13 15.43
CA ILE A 68 7.39 3.43 15.78
C ILE A 68 6.54 4.05 16.88
N ARG A 69 7.20 4.36 17.99
CA ARG A 69 6.62 5.03 19.15
C ARG A 69 6.01 6.38 18.80
N THR A 70 4.75 6.58 19.20
CA THR A 70 4.00 7.81 18.89
C THR A 70 4.04 8.84 20.01
N GLU A 71 4.62 8.51 21.18
CA GLU A 71 4.72 9.43 22.32
C GLU A 71 5.39 10.76 21.91
N GLY A 72 4.81 11.89 22.33
CA GLY A 72 5.27 13.23 21.98
C GLY A 72 4.93 13.69 20.55
N GLY A 73 4.35 12.81 19.72
CA GLY A 73 3.83 13.17 18.41
C GLY A 73 2.41 13.72 18.43
N GLU A 74 1.91 14.10 17.27
CA GLU A 74 0.52 14.47 17.07
C GLU A 74 0.03 14.05 15.68
N GLY A 75 -1.28 13.89 15.53
CA GLY A 75 -1.90 13.67 14.24
C GLY A 75 -3.17 14.48 14.04
N LYS A 76 -3.59 14.59 12.79
CA LYS A 76 -4.83 15.23 12.38
C LYS A 76 -5.45 14.45 11.23
N ALA A 77 -6.70 14.04 11.39
CA ALA A 77 -7.50 13.44 10.34
C ALA A 77 -8.54 14.43 9.83
N THR A 78 -8.61 14.61 8.52
CA THR A 78 -9.70 15.31 7.84
C THR A 78 -10.55 14.29 7.10
N ILE A 79 -11.78 14.10 7.58
CA ILE A 79 -12.78 13.19 7.04
C ILE A 79 -13.65 13.96 6.07
N GLN A 80 -13.74 13.50 4.84
CA GLN A 80 -14.64 14.02 3.82
C GLN A 80 -15.72 12.96 3.51
N GLN A 81 -16.99 13.34 3.68
CA GLN A 81 -18.12 12.46 3.46
C GLN A 81 -18.61 12.56 2.00
N GLY A 82 -18.04 11.77 1.09
CA GLY A 82 -18.37 11.84 -0.34
C GLY A 82 -17.81 13.08 -1.05
N LYS A 83 -18.04 13.18 -2.38
CA LYS A 83 -17.31 14.15 -3.24
C LYS A 83 -17.55 15.63 -2.88
N SER A 84 -18.75 15.97 -2.41
CA SER A 84 -19.14 17.34 -2.06
C SER A 84 -19.61 17.49 -0.61
N GLY A 85 -19.38 16.48 0.24
CA GLY A 85 -19.86 16.53 1.61
C GLY A 85 -19.01 17.40 2.54
N SER A 86 -19.52 17.56 3.75
CA SER A 86 -18.85 18.28 4.83
C SER A 86 -17.50 17.65 5.17
N LYS A 87 -16.58 18.50 5.60
CA LYS A 87 -15.28 18.10 6.14
C LYS A 87 -15.34 18.17 7.66
N ILE A 88 -14.95 17.08 8.29
CA ILE A 88 -14.85 16.97 9.75
C ILE A 88 -13.37 16.78 10.07
N THR A 89 -12.85 17.53 11.04
CA THR A 89 -11.47 17.40 11.48
C THR A 89 -11.44 16.77 12.86
N VAL A 90 -10.66 15.71 13.00
CA VAL A 90 -10.43 14.99 14.27
C VAL A 90 -8.95 15.10 14.59
N LYS A 91 -8.63 15.57 15.81
CA LYS A 91 -7.27 15.48 16.36
C LYS A 91 -6.99 14.03 16.72
N LEU A 92 -5.81 13.54 16.35
CA LEU A 92 -5.32 12.23 16.77
C LEU A 92 -4.23 12.43 17.81
N GLU A 93 -4.42 11.86 18.99
CA GLU A 93 -3.48 11.98 20.10
C GLU A 93 -2.74 10.66 20.34
N PRO A 94 -1.46 10.71 20.78
CA PRO A 94 -0.72 9.51 21.11
C PRO A 94 -1.45 8.69 22.16
N SER A 95 -1.50 7.39 21.92
CA SER A 95 -2.00 6.38 22.84
C SER A 95 -0.87 5.39 23.14
N GLN A 96 -1.20 4.16 23.49
CA GLN A 96 -0.22 3.13 23.79
C GLN A 96 0.63 2.80 22.55
N GLN A 97 1.92 2.56 22.77
CA GLN A 97 2.88 2.07 21.75
C GLN A 97 2.97 2.98 20.51
N ASN A 98 2.50 2.49 19.36
CA ASN A 98 2.61 3.12 18.07
C ASN A 98 1.28 3.69 17.56
N MET A 99 0.33 3.93 18.48
CA MET A 99 -1.02 4.34 18.14
C MET A 99 -1.26 5.84 18.32
N LEU A 100 -1.94 6.44 17.34
CA LEU A 100 -2.62 7.72 17.46
C LEU A 100 -4.13 7.47 17.38
N MET A 101 -4.91 7.99 18.32
CA MET A 101 -6.36 7.76 18.41
C MET A 101 -7.13 9.07 18.40
N GLY A 102 -8.33 9.06 17.81
CA GLY A 102 -9.24 10.20 17.85
C GLY A 102 -10.70 9.81 17.69
N ASN A 103 -11.57 10.62 18.29
CA ASN A 103 -13.01 10.44 18.26
C ASN A 103 -13.70 11.68 17.70
N GLY A 104 -14.91 11.51 17.18
CA GLY A 104 -15.72 12.60 16.67
C GLY A 104 -17.09 12.15 16.17
N GLU A 105 -17.87 13.09 15.64
CA GLU A 105 -19.20 12.82 15.11
C GLU A 105 -19.14 12.65 13.59
N PHE A 106 -18.83 11.44 13.13
CA PHE A 106 -18.79 11.11 11.71
C PHE A 106 -19.19 9.66 11.44
N GLN A 107 -19.65 9.41 10.22
CA GLN A 107 -19.91 8.07 9.69
C GLN A 107 -18.88 7.71 8.63
N VAL A 108 -18.48 6.44 8.59
CA VAL A 108 -17.58 5.87 7.58
C VAL A 108 -18.42 5.08 6.59
N THR A 109 -18.42 5.50 5.34
CA THR A 109 -19.13 4.87 4.21
C THR A 109 -18.12 4.53 3.09
N PRO A 110 -18.52 3.75 2.07
CA PRO A 110 -17.65 3.47 0.91
C PRO A 110 -17.18 4.72 0.14
N GLU A 111 -17.85 5.86 0.31
CA GLU A 111 -17.48 7.13 -0.31
C GLU A 111 -16.61 8.01 0.59
N THR A 112 -16.37 7.61 1.84
CA THR A 112 -15.55 8.37 2.79
C THR A 112 -14.10 8.40 2.34
N VAL A 113 -13.54 9.62 2.31
CA VAL A 113 -12.10 9.86 2.15
C VAL A 113 -11.57 10.43 3.45
N ILE A 114 -10.46 9.89 3.95
CA ILE A 114 -9.79 10.40 5.14
C ILE A 114 -8.36 10.78 4.75
N VAL A 115 -7.98 12.04 4.99
CA VAL A 115 -6.58 12.48 4.85
C VAL A 115 -6.01 12.63 6.24
N VAL A 116 -4.94 11.89 6.54
CA VAL A 116 -4.27 11.94 7.84
C VAL A 116 -2.91 12.57 7.66
N PHE A 117 -2.57 13.48 8.57
CA PHE A 117 -1.21 13.97 8.76
C PHE A 117 -0.71 13.54 10.14
N VAL A 118 0.56 13.13 10.22
CA VAL A 118 1.26 12.75 11.45
C VAL A 118 2.56 13.54 11.53
N LYS A 119 2.84 14.08 12.70
CA LYS A 119 4.13 14.68 13.04
C LYS A 119 4.67 14.00 14.30
N LEU A 120 5.75 13.25 14.16
CA LEU A 120 6.48 12.66 15.29
C LEU A 120 7.58 13.62 15.78
N PRO A 121 8.07 13.46 17.02
CA PRO A 121 9.14 14.30 17.55
C PRO A 121 10.35 14.34 16.62
N GLU A 122 10.87 15.55 16.37
CA GLU A 122 12.06 15.78 15.52
C GLU A 122 11.91 15.32 14.05
N GLN A 123 10.69 14.99 13.60
CA GLN A 123 10.40 14.58 12.23
C GLN A 123 9.54 15.62 11.51
N GLU A 124 9.63 15.64 10.18
CA GLU A 124 8.67 16.37 9.35
C GLU A 124 7.26 15.76 9.46
N ALA A 125 6.26 16.55 9.08
CA ALA A 125 4.89 16.06 9.00
C ALA A 125 4.69 15.27 7.69
N TYR A 126 4.20 14.04 7.79
CA TYR A 126 3.87 13.20 6.65
C TYR A 126 2.38 12.91 6.61
N GLY A 127 1.84 12.69 5.42
CA GLY A 127 0.42 12.42 5.28
C GLY A 127 0.07 11.41 4.21
N ALA A 128 -1.08 10.78 4.39
CA ALA A 128 -1.64 9.80 3.47
C ALA A 128 -3.15 9.97 3.32
N LYS A 129 -3.66 9.54 2.17
CA LYS A 129 -5.09 9.50 1.86
C LYS A 129 -5.59 8.07 1.93
N PHE A 130 -6.70 7.89 2.64
CA PHE A 130 -7.38 6.63 2.85
C PHE A 130 -8.78 6.65 2.26
N THR A 131 -9.22 5.49 1.76
CA THR A 131 -10.60 5.19 1.38
C THR A 131 -10.99 3.85 2.03
N PRO A 132 -11.25 3.82 3.35
CA PRO A 132 -11.21 2.60 4.17
C PRO A 132 -12.20 1.51 3.77
N LEU A 133 -13.34 1.90 3.20
CA LEU A 133 -14.41 0.99 2.79
C LEU A 133 -14.57 0.89 1.27
N LYS A 134 -13.67 1.50 0.48
CA LYS A 134 -13.73 1.37 -0.96
C LYS A 134 -13.36 -0.07 -1.35
N PRO A 135 -14.17 -0.75 -2.19
CA PRO A 135 -13.84 -2.09 -2.65
C PRO A 135 -12.45 -2.11 -3.31
N LYS A 136 -11.59 -3.01 -2.84
CA LYS A 136 -10.28 -3.25 -3.44
C LYS A 136 -10.52 -3.73 -4.87
N THR A 137 -10.12 -2.95 -5.87
CA THR A 137 -10.16 -3.41 -7.25
C THR A 137 -9.03 -4.42 -7.42
N VAL A 138 -9.32 -5.70 -7.17
CA VAL A 138 -8.44 -6.79 -7.59
C VAL A 138 -8.42 -6.67 -9.11
N GLY A 139 -7.26 -6.32 -9.68
CA GLY A 139 -7.10 -6.24 -11.13
C GLY A 139 -7.65 -7.53 -11.72
N ALA A 140 -8.72 -7.41 -12.51
CA ALA A 140 -9.21 -8.53 -13.30
C ALA A 140 -8.02 -9.06 -14.07
N GLY A 141 -7.57 -10.26 -13.70
CA GLY A 141 -6.53 -10.96 -14.45
C GLY A 141 -6.94 -10.90 -15.91
N LYS A 142 -6.09 -10.29 -16.73
CA LYS A 142 -6.20 -10.35 -18.18
C LYS A 142 -6.22 -11.85 -18.50
N LYS A 143 -7.41 -12.41 -18.70
CA LYS A 143 -7.56 -13.72 -19.32
C LYS A 143 -6.88 -13.57 -20.67
N VAL A 144 -5.69 -14.15 -20.77
CA VAL A 144 -5.03 -14.36 -22.05
C VAL A 144 -6.00 -15.22 -22.82
N GLY A 145 -6.64 -14.60 -23.81
CA GLY A 145 -7.55 -15.26 -24.72
C GLY A 145 -6.80 -16.41 -25.36
N ASP A 146 -7.35 -17.59 -25.17
CA ASP A 146 -7.09 -18.78 -25.96
C ASP A 146 -7.36 -18.47 -27.44
N GLY A 147 -6.51 -18.97 -28.33
CA GLY A 147 -6.70 -18.94 -29.77
C GLY A 147 -5.86 -17.94 -30.55
N HIS A 148 -4.74 -18.40 -31.10
CA HIS A 148 -4.69 -18.62 -32.55
C HIS A 148 -3.56 -19.56 -32.94
N HIS A 149 -3.95 -20.45 -33.84
CA HIS A 149 -3.20 -21.59 -34.34
C HIS A 149 -1.92 -21.19 -35.07
N HIS A 150 -0.97 -22.12 -35.02
CA HIS A 150 0.03 -22.30 -36.05
C HIS A 150 -0.67 -22.63 -37.37
N ASP A 151 -0.41 -21.84 -38.40
CA ASP A 151 -0.34 -22.35 -39.77
C ASP A 151 0.92 -21.77 -40.41
N HIS A 152 1.93 -22.62 -40.51
CA HIS A 152 2.92 -22.54 -41.56
C HIS A 152 2.25 -23.12 -42.80
N ASP A 153 2.14 -22.38 -43.91
CA ASP A 153 2.37 -22.98 -45.22
C ASP A 153 2.53 -21.93 -46.34
N LEU A 154 3.70 -22.02 -46.96
CA LEU A 154 3.98 -21.99 -48.39
C LEU A 154 3.60 -20.75 -49.21
N GLN A 155 4.62 -19.91 -49.36
CA GLN A 155 4.78 -18.98 -50.46
C GLN A 155 5.03 -19.73 -51.79
N HIS A 156 4.08 -19.63 -52.71
CA HIS A 156 4.28 -19.92 -54.13
C HIS A 156 3.85 -18.71 -54.98
N GLN A 157 4.83 -18.14 -55.71
CA GLN A 157 4.81 -17.50 -57.06
C GLN A 157 3.69 -16.48 -57.37
N HIS A 158 3.90 -15.31 -57.99
CA HIS A 158 4.64 -14.93 -59.20
C HIS A 158 5.10 -13.45 -59.07
N HIS A 159 6.26 -13.03 -59.56
CA HIS A 159 6.57 -12.65 -60.96
C HIS A 159 8.07 -12.70 -61.22
#